data_AF-A0A7W9M0S5-F1
#
_entry.id   AF-A0A7W9M0S5-F1
#
_cell.length_a   1.000
_cell.length_b   1.000
_cell.length_c   1.000
_cell.angle_alpha   90.00
_cell.angle_beta   90.00
_cell.angle_gamma   90.00
#
_symmetry.space_group_name_H-M   'P 1'
#
loop_
_entity.id
_entity.type
_entity.pdbx_description
1 polymer ?
#
loop_
_entity_poly.entity_id
_entity_poly.type
_entity_poly.pdbx_seq_one_letter_code
_entity_poly.pdbx_strand_id
1 'polypeptide(L)'
;MGNPAHRPISPIALGAQRNASELNRTGQTVQQLLGNTTPRPSPSTTPPPGRPATPPIPPPPLLWGKTDPHGADIAFTSDRVEVVTLRGKNGKPVGISFPTKADDAVELREWARVHRNSDKSYVPNWYPGKEDLPNSSVRAPWHDPQNPKVPFYAHAHADPHRFQVGVRRNTGQPGHPVVGYQSVDINGTTHGQLLRENRRFQQASQSDPTLPVVYLSCRSGSPYGSAAADSANVLHGTHSGHGTHSGRVFAPTGEGVRIWDPGESWYGVKPGKHNGRTFRGEFREF
;
A
#
# COMPACT_ATOMS: atom_id res chain seq x y z
N MET A 1 8.58 44.81 17.60
CA MET A 1 8.70 43.66 16.69
C MET A 1 8.44 42.40 17.52
N GLY A 2 7.18 41.98 17.58
CA GLY A 2 6.72 40.88 18.44
C GLY A 2 6.61 39.58 17.64
N ASN A 3 7.18 38.51 18.19
CA ASN A 3 7.17 37.16 17.64
C ASN A 3 5.76 36.57 17.81
N PRO A 4 5.01 36.20 16.74
CA PRO A 4 3.71 35.58 16.91
C PRO A 4 3.89 34.13 17.37
N ALA A 5 3.39 33.85 18.57
CA ALA A 5 3.40 32.54 19.20
C ALA A 5 2.73 31.48 18.32
N HIS A 6 3.48 30.43 18.00
CA HIS A 6 2.97 29.17 17.48
C HIS A 6 1.97 28.57 18.49
N ARG A 7 0.69 28.53 18.11
CA ARG A 7 -0.28 27.69 18.82
C ARG A 7 -0.08 26.23 18.37
N PRO A 8 0.06 25.27 19.29
CA PRO A 8 0.00 23.86 18.94
C PRO A 8 -1.43 23.53 18.50
N ILE A 9 -1.55 22.90 17.33
CA ILE A 9 -2.80 22.29 16.89
C ILE A 9 -2.93 21.00 17.71
N SER A 10 -3.81 21.03 18.71
CA SER A 10 -4.17 19.83 19.47
C SER A 10 -4.81 18.80 18.54
N PRO A 11 -4.53 17.50 18.72
CA PRO A 11 -5.27 16.47 18.03
C PRO A 11 -6.74 16.53 18.49
N ILE A 12 -7.65 16.67 17.53
CA ILE A 12 -9.08 16.53 17.79
C ILE A 12 -9.32 15.06 18.18
N ALA A 13 -9.51 14.82 19.47
CA ALA A 13 -9.97 13.55 19.98
C ALA A 13 -11.43 13.36 19.55
N LEU A 14 -11.65 12.63 18.44
CA LEU A 14 -12.98 12.15 18.07
C LEU A 14 -13.36 10.99 19.00
N GLY A 15 -14.06 11.34 20.08
CA GLY A 15 -14.75 10.39 20.94
C GLY A 15 -15.88 9.71 20.17
N ALA A 16 -15.66 8.48 19.73
CA ALA A 16 -16.72 7.59 19.27
C ALA A 16 -17.23 6.75 20.45
N GLN A 17 -18.16 7.29 21.24
CA GLN A 17 -19.07 6.46 22.02
C GLN A 17 -20.10 5.87 21.03
N ARG A 18 -20.04 4.56 20.79
CA ARG A 18 -21.12 3.82 20.15
C ARG A 18 -21.77 2.87 21.15
N ASN A 19 -23.06 3.09 21.34
CA ASN A 19 -23.97 2.30 22.16
C ASN A 19 -23.93 0.82 21.76
N ALA A 20 -23.66 -0.04 22.74
CA ALA A 20 -23.93 -1.47 22.67
C ALA A 20 -25.31 -1.73 23.26
N SER A 21 -26.33 -1.75 22.42
CA SER A 21 -27.67 -2.27 22.75
C SER A 21 -28.44 -2.48 21.46
N GLU A 22 -28.31 -3.65 20.85
CA GLU A 22 -29.32 -4.29 19.99
C GLU A 22 -28.77 -5.61 19.42
N LEU A 23 -28.88 -6.68 20.21
CA LEU A 23 -28.73 -8.06 19.75
C LEU A 23 -29.86 -8.87 20.38
N ASN A 24 -31.04 -8.78 19.80
CA ASN A 24 -32.11 -9.78 19.93
C ASN A 24 -33.25 -9.48 18.95
N ARG A 25 -33.37 -10.34 17.92
CA ARG A 25 -34.59 -10.72 17.16
C ARG A 25 -34.23 -10.94 15.70
N THR A 26 -34.22 -12.20 15.28
CA THR A 26 -35.24 -12.74 14.36
C THR A 26 -34.97 -14.23 14.15
N GLY A 27 -35.82 -15.07 14.75
CA GLY A 27 -36.04 -16.41 14.24
C GLY A 27 -36.87 -16.32 12.97
N GLN A 28 -36.45 -17.01 11.92
CA GLN A 28 -37.32 -17.34 10.80
C GLN A 28 -37.21 -18.82 10.47
N THR A 29 -38.36 -19.45 10.69
CA THR A 29 -38.91 -20.71 10.23
C THR A 29 -38.40 -21.16 8.86
N VAL A 30 -37.80 -22.36 8.80
CA VAL A 30 -37.59 -23.11 7.55
C VAL A 30 -38.72 -24.13 7.42
N GLN A 31 -39.68 -23.85 6.54
CA GLN A 31 -40.66 -24.84 6.10
C GLN A 31 -40.03 -25.78 5.07
N GLN A 32 -40.35 -27.06 5.27
CA GLN A 32 -39.95 -28.21 4.48
C GLN A 32 -40.51 -28.12 3.05
N LEU A 33 -39.64 -28.28 2.04
CA LEU A 33 -40.02 -28.76 0.71
C LEU A 33 -39.43 -30.16 0.52
N LEU A 34 -40.30 -31.15 0.64
CA LEU A 34 -40.05 -32.54 0.27
C LEU A 34 -40.28 -32.69 -1.23
N GLY A 35 -39.24 -33.02 -1.99
CA GLY A 35 -39.34 -33.25 -3.44
C GLY A 35 -38.32 -34.27 -3.92
N ASN A 36 -38.83 -35.47 -4.22
CA ASN A 36 -38.33 -36.51 -5.14
C ASN A 36 -36.83 -36.84 -5.16
N THR A 37 -36.44 -37.85 -4.38
CA THR A 37 -35.14 -38.52 -4.47
C THR A 37 -35.10 -39.53 -5.60
N THR A 38 -34.46 -39.17 -6.72
CA THR A 38 -33.98 -40.14 -7.72
C THR A 38 -32.86 -40.99 -7.10
N PRO A 39 -32.79 -42.32 -7.33
CA PRO A 39 -31.72 -43.17 -6.81
C PRO A 39 -30.34 -42.65 -7.27
N ARG A 40 -29.49 -42.28 -6.31
CA ARG A 40 -28.11 -41.86 -6.57
C ARG A 40 -27.32 -43.09 -7.04
N PRO A 41 -26.63 -43.04 -8.20
CA PRO A 41 -25.78 -44.13 -8.64
C PRO A 41 -24.67 -44.37 -7.60
N SER A 42 -24.41 -45.64 -7.30
CA SER A 42 -23.37 -46.06 -6.36
C SER A 42 -22.02 -45.44 -6.73
N PRO A 43 -21.28 -44.87 -5.76
CA PRO A 43 -19.97 -44.29 -6.04
C PRO A 43 -19.04 -45.39 -6.56
N SER A 44 -18.41 -45.12 -7.72
CA SER A 44 -17.33 -45.94 -8.24
C SER A 44 -16.24 -46.08 -7.17
N THR A 45 -15.89 -47.32 -6.83
CA THR A 45 -14.85 -47.67 -5.85
C THR A 45 -13.45 -47.64 -6.45
N THR A 46 -13.28 -47.18 -7.68
CA THR A 46 -11.96 -47.05 -8.31
C THR A 46 -11.29 -45.76 -7.82
N PRO A 47 -10.17 -45.84 -7.07
CA PRO A 47 -9.41 -44.65 -6.72
C PRO A 47 -8.96 -43.97 -8.01
N PRO A 48 -9.17 -42.64 -8.16
CA PRO A 48 -8.69 -41.94 -9.33
C PRO A 48 -7.16 -42.14 -9.46
N PRO A 49 -6.64 -42.28 -10.68
CA PRO A 49 -5.20 -42.40 -10.91
C PRO A 49 -4.47 -41.27 -10.16
N GLY A 50 -3.44 -41.64 -9.40
CA GLY A 50 -2.76 -40.76 -8.46
C GLY A 50 -2.40 -39.43 -9.11
N ARG A 51 -3.00 -38.34 -8.63
CA ARG A 51 -2.68 -36.99 -9.08
C ARG A 51 -1.17 -36.80 -8.93
N PRO A 52 -0.45 -36.39 -9.98
CA PRO A 52 0.97 -36.09 -9.87
C PRO A 52 1.22 -35.20 -8.65
N ALA A 53 2.21 -35.54 -7.83
CA ALA A 53 2.57 -34.72 -6.69
C ALA A 53 2.81 -33.29 -7.18
N THR A 54 2.13 -32.31 -6.56
CA THR A 54 2.38 -30.90 -6.89
C THR A 54 3.84 -30.62 -6.56
N PRO A 55 4.64 -30.09 -7.50
CA PRO A 55 6.03 -29.76 -7.23
C PRO A 55 6.12 -28.87 -5.98
N PRO A 56 7.16 -29.03 -5.14
CA PRO A 56 7.34 -28.16 -3.98
C PRO A 56 7.45 -26.71 -4.46
N ILE A 57 6.70 -25.81 -3.79
CA ILE A 57 6.78 -24.37 -4.07
C ILE A 57 8.20 -23.92 -3.66
N PRO A 58 8.97 -23.29 -4.56
CA PRO A 58 10.30 -22.79 -4.20
C PRO A 58 10.18 -21.78 -3.05
N PRO A 59 11.15 -21.75 -2.12
CA PRO A 59 11.13 -20.79 -1.03
C PRO A 59 11.16 -19.36 -1.58
N PRO A 60 10.52 -18.38 -0.89
CA PRO A 60 10.64 -16.98 -1.26
C PRO A 60 12.11 -16.56 -1.33
N PRO A 61 12.50 -15.69 -2.28
CA PRO A 61 13.87 -15.20 -2.36
C PRO A 61 14.23 -14.43 -1.09
N LEU A 62 15.53 -14.47 -0.76
CA LEU A 62 16.08 -13.71 0.35
C LEU A 62 16.28 -12.26 -0.06
N LEU A 63 15.74 -11.35 0.74
CA LEU A 63 15.81 -9.90 0.58
C LEU A 63 16.75 -9.30 1.62
N TRP A 64 17.28 -8.12 1.32
CA TRP A 64 18.30 -7.46 2.14
C TRP A 64 17.91 -6.03 2.49
N GLY A 65 18.25 -5.60 3.71
CA GLY A 65 18.06 -4.24 4.17
C GLY A 65 18.96 -3.91 5.35
N LYS A 66 18.84 -2.71 5.90
CA LYS A 66 19.57 -2.25 7.08
C LYS A 66 18.60 -1.85 8.18
N THR A 67 18.94 -2.14 9.43
CA THR A 67 18.06 -1.80 10.58
C THR A 67 17.90 -0.30 10.82
N ASP A 68 18.82 0.49 10.28
CA ASP A 68 18.86 1.96 10.27
C ASP A 68 19.96 2.41 9.27
N PRO A 69 20.16 3.72 9.02
CA PRO A 69 21.17 4.18 8.06
C PRO A 69 22.61 3.72 8.33
N HIS A 70 22.95 3.40 9.58
CA HIS A 70 24.25 2.90 10.04
C HIS A 70 24.18 1.44 10.54
N GLY A 71 23.03 0.80 10.40
CA GLY A 71 22.71 -0.46 11.02
C GLY A 71 23.35 -1.66 10.34
N ALA A 72 23.24 -2.80 11.01
CA ALA A 72 23.65 -4.08 10.45
C ALA A 72 22.81 -4.43 9.23
N ASP A 73 23.44 -5.07 8.25
CA ASP A 73 22.70 -5.73 7.18
C ASP A 73 21.89 -6.88 7.75
N ILE A 74 20.64 -6.96 7.34
CA ILE A 74 19.75 -8.05 7.70
C ILE A 74 19.20 -8.70 6.44
N ALA A 75 19.02 -10.00 6.53
CA ALA A 75 18.34 -10.78 5.51
C ALA A 75 16.95 -11.19 5.99
N PHE A 76 15.96 -11.09 5.13
CA PHE A 76 14.58 -11.46 5.43
C PHE A 76 13.84 -11.92 4.18
N THR A 77 12.73 -12.61 4.35
CA THR A 77 11.83 -13.03 3.27
C THR A 77 10.59 -12.13 3.25
N SER A 78 9.92 -12.03 2.11
CA SER A 78 8.76 -11.14 1.93
C SER A 78 7.59 -11.44 2.87
N ASP A 79 7.43 -12.69 3.30
CA ASP A 79 6.42 -13.12 4.30
C ASP A 79 6.70 -12.62 5.73
N ARG A 80 7.92 -12.13 5.99
CA ARG A 80 8.26 -11.46 7.26
C ARG A 80 7.96 -9.97 7.27
N VAL A 81 7.62 -9.38 6.14
CA VAL A 81 7.32 -7.95 6.06
C VAL A 81 5.88 -7.69 6.50
N GLU A 82 5.66 -6.64 7.28
CA GLU A 82 4.32 -6.16 7.60
C GLU A 82 3.66 -5.61 6.34
N VAL A 83 2.47 -6.13 6.03
CA VAL A 83 1.67 -5.64 4.92
C VAL A 83 0.25 -5.40 5.37
N VAL A 84 -0.24 -4.20 5.14
CA VAL A 84 -1.64 -3.82 5.35
C VAL A 84 -2.30 -3.58 4.00
N THR A 85 -3.41 -4.26 3.74
CA THR A 85 -4.22 -3.98 2.54
C THR A 85 -5.00 -2.68 2.73
N LEU A 86 -4.90 -1.78 1.77
CA LEU A 86 -5.71 -0.56 1.70
C LEU A 86 -7.01 -0.89 0.98
N ARG A 87 -8.15 -0.59 1.62
CA ARG A 87 -9.48 -0.86 1.08
C ARG A 87 -10.21 0.44 0.84
N GLY A 88 -10.78 0.57 -0.36
CA GLY A 88 -11.61 1.68 -0.75
C GLY A 88 -12.93 1.73 0.02
N LYS A 89 -13.69 2.83 -0.16
CA LYS A 89 -15.06 3.00 0.37
C LYS A 89 -16.00 1.82 0.12
N ASN A 90 -15.83 1.14 -1.01
CA ASN A 90 -16.62 -0.04 -1.42
C ASN A 90 -16.04 -1.38 -0.92
N GLY A 91 -15.03 -1.36 -0.04
CA GLY A 91 -14.35 -2.54 0.49
C GLY A 91 -13.35 -3.21 -0.46
N LYS A 92 -13.29 -2.79 -1.74
CA LYS A 92 -12.34 -3.34 -2.72
C LYS A 92 -10.90 -2.93 -2.35
N PRO A 93 -9.91 -3.81 -2.51
CA PRO A 93 -8.50 -3.42 -2.40
C PRO A 93 -8.17 -2.33 -3.41
N VAL A 94 -7.49 -1.27 -2.95
CA VAL A 94 -6.99 -0.17 -3.79
C VAL A 94 -5.47 -0.01 -3.70
N GLY A 95 -4.82 -0.82 -2.87
CA GLY A 95 -3.40 -0.73 -2.64
C GLY A 95 -2.92 -1.55 -1.45
N ILE A 96 -1.65 -1.37 -1.11
CA ILE A 96 -0.99 -1.94 0.06
C ILE A 96 -0.12 -0.90 0.76
N SER A 97 0.12 -1.12 2.04
CA SER A 97 1.01 -0.31 2.87
C SER A 97 2.01 -1.22 3.57
N PHE A 98 3.25 -0.78 3.59
CA PHE A 98 4.33 -1.31 4.41
C PHE A 98 4.56 -0.34 5.59
N PRO A 99 3.76 -0.44 6.67
CA PRO A 99 3.91 0.46 7.81
C PRO A 99 5.24 0.23 8.52
N THR A 100 5.77 1.27 9.17
CA THR A 100 6.87 1.15 10.14
C THR A 100 6.45 1.56 11.55
N LYS A 101 5.26 2.18 11.67
CA LYS A 101 4.62 2.58 12.93
C LYS A 101 3.18 2.07 12.96
N ALA A 102 2.64 1.85 14.17
CA ALA A 102 1.27 1.39 14.34
C ALA A 102 0.24 2.34 13.70
N ASP A 103 0.44 3.65 13.86
CA ASP A 103 -0.49 4.68 13.36
C ASP A 103 -0.48 4.80 11.82
N ASP A 104 0.60 4.40 11.13
CA ASP A 104 0.67 4.42 9.67
C ASP A 104 -0.49 3.61 9.05
N ALA A 105 -0.77 2.44 9.64
CA ALA A 105 -1.82 1.55 9.18
C ALA A 105 -3.22 2.12 9.43
N VAL A 106 -3.43 2.85 10.53
CA VAL A 106 -4.71 3.46 10.87
C VAL A 106 -4.99 4.61 9.91
N GLU A 107 -4.07 5.56 9.80
CA GLU A 107 -4.21 6.75 8.96
C GLU A 107 -4.46 6.38 7.49
N LEU A 108 -3.73 5.41 6.93
CA LEU A 108 -3.95 5.03 5.53
C LEU A 108 -5.23 4.27 5.27
N ARG A 109 -5.69 3.46 6.23
CA ARG A 109 -6.98 2.78 6.11
C ARG A 109 -8.10 3.79 6.06
N GLU A 110 -8.04 4.81 6.91
CA GLU A 110 -9.01 5.89 6.91
C GLU A 110 -8.93 6.67 5.58
N TRP A 111 -7.72 6.94 5.07
CA TRP A 111 -7.50 7.75 3.86
C TRP A 111 -8.06 7.04 2.64
N ALA A 112 -7.90 5.71 2.62
CA ALA A 112 -8.39 4.87 1.55
C ALA A 112 -9.92 4.74 1.54
N ARG A 113 -10.58 4.85 2.71
CA ARG A 113 -12.01 4.57 2.89
C ARG A 113 -12.96 5.72 2.50
N VAL A 114 -12.45 6.94 2.38
CA VAL A 114 -13.26 8.11 2.01
C VAL A 114 -13.29 8.31 0.48
N HIS A 115 -13.93 9.37 0.00
CA HIS A 115 -13.88 9.73 -1.43
C HIS A 115 -12.47 10.20 -1.80
N ARG A 116 -11.71 9.34 -2.47
CA ARG A 116 -10.32 9.64 -2.85
C ARG A 116 -10.29 10.53 -4.10
N ASN A 117 -10.26 11.84 -3.90
CA ASN A 117 -9.91 12.78 -4.97
C ASN A 117 -8.51 12.51 -5.54
N SER A 118 -7.65 11.86 -4.75
CA SER A 118 -6.35 11.30 -5.15
C SER A 118 -6.41 10.34 -6.34
N ASP A 119 -7.57 9.73 -6.63
CA ASP A 119 -7.72 8.86 -7.80
C ASP A 119 -7.64 9.69 -9.12
N LYS A 120 -7.92 11.01 -9.06
CA LYS A 120 -8.04 11.89 -10.23
C LYS A 120 -7.18 13.15 -10.17
N SER A 121 -6.77 13.58 -8.98
CA SER A 121 -6.09 14.85 -8.73
C SER A 121 -5.10 14.73 -7.56
N TYR A 122 -4.19 15.68 -7.42
CA TYR A 122 -3.30 15.78 -6.25
C TYR A 122 -2.95 17.26 -6.00
N VAL A 123 -2.38 17.58 -4.83
CA VAL A 123 -2.03 18.96 -4.47
C VAL A 123 -0.52 19.18 -4.57
N PRO A 124 0.00 19.79 -5.65
CA PRO A 124 1.42 20.08 -5.79
C PRO A 124 1.84 21.23 -4.87
N ASN A 125 3.12 21.25 -4.48
CA ASN A 125 3.71 22.27 -3.61
C ASN A 125 2.89 22.54 -2.33
N TRP A 126 2.33 21.49 -1.72
CA TRP A 126 1.44 21.61 -0.57
C TRP A 126 2.14 22.24 0.63
N TYR A 127 1.42 23.09 1.38
CA TYR A 127 1.84 23.66 2.66
C TYR A 127 0.63 23.81 3.59
N PRO A 128 0.78 23.50 4.89
CA PRO A 128 -0.31 23.63 5.85
C PRO A 128 -0.77 25.08 5.98
N GLY A 129 -2.09 25.29 6.01
CA GLY A 129 -2.72 26.59 6.25
C GLY A 129 -2.77 27.51 5.03
N LYS A 130 -2.54 26.98 3.83
CA LYS A 130 -2.61 27.72 2.57
C LYS A 130 -3.59 27.11 1.57
N GLU A 131 -4.43 26.18 2.02
CA GLU A 131 -5.21 25.35 1.12
C GLU A 131 -6.63 25.86 0.92
N ASP A 132 -6.96 26.14 -0.33
CA ASP A 132 -8.31 25.95 -0.87
C ASP A 132 -8.27 24.64 -1.67
N LEU A 133 -8.61 23.51 -1.04
CA LEU A 133 -8.26 22.17 -1.53
C LEU A 133 -8.80 21.83 -2.93
N PRO A 134 -10.06 22.17 -3.29
CA PRO A 134 -10.52 22.00 -4.66
C PRO A 134 -9.67 22.82 -5.65
N ASN A 135 -9.41 24.08 -5.32
CA ASN A 135 -8.75 25.04 -6.22
C ASN A 135 -7.23 24.89 -6.29
N SER A 136 -6.63 24.23 -5.30
CA SER A 136 -5.18 23.97 -5.22
C SER A 136 -4.78 22.62 -5.83
N SER A 137 -5.76 21.76 -6.12
CA SER A 137 -5.51 20.46 -6.74
C SER A 137 -5.29 20.60 -8.26
N VAL A 138 -4.39 19.77 -8.80
CA VAL A 138 -4.19 19.62 -10.23
C VAL A 138 -4.52 18.20 -10.64
N ARG A 139 -4.87 18.01 -11.91
CA ARG A 139 -5.12 16.68 -12.46
C ARG A 139 -3.92 15.76 -12.25
N ALA A 140 -4.18 14.56 -11.76
CA ALA A 140 -3.13 13.59 -11.52
C ALA A 140 -2.59 13.01 -12.83
N PRO A 141 -1.27 12.80 -12.95
CA PRO A 141 -0.67 12.28 -14.18
C PRO A 141 -1.05 10.82 -14.47
N TRP A 142 -1.53 10.07 -13.46
CA TRP A 142 -2.09 8.73 -13.64
C TRP A 142 -3.57 8.73 -14.07
N HIS A 143 -4.23 9.88 -14.08
CA HIS A 143 -5.66 9.96 -14.40
C HIS A 143 -5.90 10.27 -15.88
N ASP A 144 -6.49 9.30 -16.58
CA ASP A 144 -6.98 9.44 -17.93
C ASP A 144 -8.54 9.44 -17.97
N PRO A 145 -9.19 10.58 -18.28
CA PRO A 145 -10.63 10.68 -18.48
C PRO A 145 -11.18 9.83 -19.62
N GLN A 146 -10.35 9.50 -20.62
CA GLN A 146 -10.79 8.63 -21.72
C GLN A 146 -10.78 7.16 -21.31
N ASN A 147 -9.92 6.80 -20.36
CA ASN A 147 -9.81 5.46 -19.81
C ASN A 147 -9.59 5.50 -18.28
N PRO A 148 -10.65 5.81 -17.50
CA PRO A 148 -10.51 6.06 -16.07
C PRO A 148 -10.17 4.78 -15.32
N LYS A 149 -8.89 4.62 -15.01
CA LYS A 149 -8.37 3.57 -14.12
C LYS A 149 -8.12 4.11 -12.72
N VAL A 150 -8.51 3.33 -11.72
CA VAL A 150 -8.14 3.62 -10.32
C VAL A 150 -6.72 3.11 -10.12
N PRO A 151 -5.74 3.94 -9.73
CA PRO A 151 -4.38 3.47 -9.54
C PRO A 151 -4.29 2.43 -8.41
N PHE A 152 -3.24 1.61 -8.45
CA PHE A 152 -2.83 0.81 -7.31
C PHE A 152 -1.89 1.62 -6.42
N TYR A 153 -2.30 1.89 -5.18
CA TYR A 153 -1.47 2.62 -4.23
C TYR A 153 -0.47 1.70 -3.51
N ALA A 154 0.79 2.11 -3.46
CA ALA A 154 1.80 1.45 -2.62
C ALA A 154 2.39 2.46 -1.64
N HIS A 155 2.18 2.24 -0.35
CA HIS A 155 2.71 3.10 0.71
C HIS A 155 3.94 2.47 1.37
N ALA A 156 4.96 3.29 1.56
CA ALA A 156 6.06 3.08 2.48
C ALA A 156 6.66 4.46 2.82
N HIS A 157 7.24 4.61 4.01
CA HIS A 157 8.12 5.76 4.27
C HIS A 157 9.33 5.68 3.36
N ALA A 158 9.86 6.82 2.95
CA ALA A 158 11.01 6.85 2.07
C ALA A 158 11.84 8.14 2.19
N ASP A 159 13.06 8.04 1.69
CA ASP A 159 13.91 9.15 1.31
C ASP A 159 14.24 9.02 -0.19
N PRO A 160 15.09 9.89 -0.77
CA PRO A 160 15.45 9.77 -2.19
C PRO A 160 16.05 8.41 -2.61
N HIS A 161 16.68 7.66 -1.70
CA HIS A 161 17.47 6.46 -2.00
C HIS A 161 16.88 5.17 -1.41
N ARG A 162 16.05 5.26 -0.39
CA ARG A 162 15.56 4.09 0.36
C ARG A 162 14.09 4.19 0.70
N PHE A 163 13.46 3.03 0.85
CA PHE A 163 12.16 2.86 1.50
C PHE A 163 12.37 2.27 2.89
N GLN A 164 11.39 2.44 3.77
CA GLN A 164 11.37 1.82 5.08
C GLN A 164 10.17 0.89 5.21
N VAL A 165 10.40 -0.31 5.74
CA VAL A 165 9.36 -1.33 5.95
C VAL A 165 9.46 -1.94 7.35
N GLY A 166 8.34 -2.33 7.93
CA GLY A 166 8.31 -3.12 9.17
C GLY A 166 8.64 -4.59 8.89
N VAL A 167 9.70 -5.13 9.46
CA VAL A 167 10.05 -6.55 9.39
C VAL A 167 9.82 -7.20 10.75
N ARG A 168 9.15 -8.36 10.78
CA ARG A 168 8.88 -9.11 12.02
C ARG A 168 10.18 -9.39 12.78
N ARG A 169 10.22 -8.99 14.04
CA ARG A 169 11.25 -9.42 14.98
C ARG A 169 10.93 -10.85 15.41
N ASN A 170 11.71 -11.81 14.94
CA ASN A 170 11.66 -13.15 15.50
C ASN A 170 12.53 -13.20 16.75
N THR A 171 12.10 -13.96 17.77
CA THR A 171 12.99 -14.39 18.86
C THR A 171 14.03 -15.43 18.40
N GLY A 172 14.00 -15.81 17.11
CA GLY A 172 14.88 -16.83 16.51
C GLY A 172 14.38 -18.26 16.66
N GLN A 173 13.28 -18.51 17.38
CA GLN A 173 12.80 -19.86 17.67
C GLN A 173 11.48 -20.19 16.94
N PRO A 174 11.39 -21.30 16.19
CA PRO A 174 10.14 -21.78 15.61
C PRO A 174 9.05 -21.94 16.68
N GLY A 175 7.84 -21.43 16.41
CA GLY A 175 6.70 -21.52 17.34
C GLY A 175 6.58 -20.38 18.36
N HIS A 176 7.52 -19.43 18.40
CA HIS A 176 7.41 -18.28 19.29
C HIS A 176 6.58 -17.14 18.67
N PRO A 177 5.81 -16.41 19.49
CA PRO A 177 4.99 -15.30 19.01
C PRO A 177 5.84 -14.17 18.47
N VAL A 178 5.30 -13.46 17.46
CA VAL A 178 5.90 -12.23 16.95
C VAL A 178 5.90 -11.18 18.08
N VAL A 179 7.08 -10.74 18.49
CA VAL A 179 7.25 -9.78 19.60
C VAL A 179 7.08 -8.33 19.13
N GLY A 180 7.12 -8.12 17.81
CA GLY A 180 6.87 -6.82 17.19
C GLY A 180 7.51 -6.73 15.81
N TYR A 181 7.57 -5.50 15.29
CA TYR A 181 8.20 -5.17 14.03
C TYR A 181 9.40 -4.25 14.24
N GLN A 182 10.41 -4.37 13.39
CA GLN A 182 11.55 -3.47 13.32
C GLN A 182 11.49 -2.71 11.99
N SER A 183 11.69 -1.40 12.03
CA SER A 183 11.87 -0.62 10.80
C SER A 183 13.17 -1.03 10.12
N VAL A 184 13.11 -1.25 8.81
CA VAL A 184 14.26 -1.67 8.00
C VAL A 184 14.29 -0.82 6.75
N ASP A 185 15.42 -0.17 6.51
CA ASP A 185 15.70 0.56 5.30
C ASP A 185 16.07 -0.42 4.18
N ILE A 186 15.40 -0.31 3.04
CA ILE A 186 15.63 -1.13 1.86
C ILE A 186 15.84 -0.22 0.66
N ASN A 187 16.67 -0.65 -0.29
CA ASN A 187 16.83 0.09 -1.55
C ASN A 187 15.60 -0.09 -2.46
N GLY A 188 15.54 0.69 -3.55
CA GLY A 188 14.43 0.62 -4.50
C GLY A 188 14.27 -0.76 -5.15
N THR A 189 15.36 -1.43 -5.51
CA THR A 189 15.33 -2.79 -6.07
C THR A 189 14.63 -3.78 -5.14
N THR A 190 15.00 -3.80 -3.86
CA THR A 190 14.38 -4.69 -2.86
C THR A 190 12.91 -4.32 -2.62
N HIS A 191 12.57 -3.03 -2.61
CA HIS A 191 11.16 -2.61 -2.53
C HIS A 191 10.34 -3.09 -3.74
N GLY A 192 10.88 -3.00 -4.96
CA GLY A 192 10.25 -3.54 -6.15
C GLY A 192 10.05 -5.06 -6.09
N GLN A 193 11.01 -5.80 -5.53
CA GLN A 193 10.88 -7.24 -5.29
C GLN A 193 9.76 -7.54 -4.30
N LEU A 194 9.67 -6.78 -3.19
CA LEU A 194 8.59 -6.90 -2.21
C LEU A 194 7.22 -6.68 -2.82
N LEU A 195 7.05 -5.63 -3.63
CA LEU A 195 5.81 -5.38 -4.35
C LEU A 195 5.46 -6.54 -5.28
N ARG A 196 6.42 -6.98 -6.10
CA ARG A 196 6.23 -8.07 -7.07
C ARG A 196 5.85 -9.40 -6.41
N GLU A 197 6.39 -9.70 -5.23
CA GLU A 197 6.08 -10.91 -4.46
C GLU A 197 4.78 -10.78 -3.65
N ASN A 198 4.26 -9.57 -3.50
CA ASN A 198 3.04 -9.36 -2.76
C ASN A 198 1.83 -9.92 -3.53
N ARG A 199 1.17 -10.93 -2.96
CA ARG A 199 -0.01 -11.57 -3.57
C ARG A 199 -1.11 -10.58 -4.00
N ARG A 200 -1.30 -9.46 -3.28
CA ARG A 200 -2.33 -8.47 -3.63
C ARG A 200 -1.92 -7.63 -4.83
N PHE A 201 -0.65 -7.22 -4.89
CA PHE A 201 -0.12 -6.56 -6.08
C PHE A 201 -0.15 -7.50 -7.29
N GLN A 202 0.27 -8.75 -7.14
CA GLN A 202 0.18 -9.76 -8.20
C GLN A 202 -1.26 -9.92 -8.72
N GLN A 203 -2.24 -10.03 -7.82
CA GLN A 203 -3.66 -10.11 -8.20
C GLN A 203 -4.11 -8.88 -9.00
N ALA A 204 -3.75 -7.67 -8.54
CA ALA A 204 -4.09 -6.44 -9.25
C ALA A 204 -3.42 -6.39 -10.63
N SER A 205 -2.12 -6.67 -10.70
CA SER A 205 -1.33 -6.63 -11.92
C SER A 205 -1.71 -7.71 -12.92
N GLN A 206 -2.13 -8.89 -12.47
CA GLN A 206 -2.67 -9.93 -13.35
C GLN A 206 -4.04 -9.55 -13.91
N SER A 207 -4.86 -8.83 -13.13
CA SER A 207 -6.18 -8.38 -13.59
C SER A 207 -6.11 -7.21 -14.58
N ASP A 208 -5.15 -6.31 -14.38
CA ASP A 208 -4.83 -5.22 -15.30
C ASP A 208 -3.33 -4.89 -15.17
N PRO A 209 -2.49 -5.39 -16.09
CA PRO A 209 -1.04 -5.16 -16.01
C PRO A 209 -0.67 -3.70 -16.30
N THR A 210 -1.58 -2.93 -16.91
CA THR A 210 -1.35 -1.52 -17.27
C THR A 210 -1.86 -0.54 -16.22
N LEU A 211 -2.37 -1.03 -15.10
CA LEU A 211 -2.87 -0.22 -13.99
C LEU A 211 -1.76 0.72 -13.48
N PRO A 212 -1.98 2.04 -13.34
CA PRO A 212 -0.95 2.90 -12.77
C PRO A 212 -0.61 2.50 -11.34
N VAL A 213 0.68 2.51 -10.98
CA VAL A 213 1.13 2.35 -9.58
C VAL A 213 1.50 3.71 -9.03
N VAL A 214 0.96 4.08 -7.88
CA VAL A 214 1.21 5.39 -7.26
C VAL A 214 1.81 5.18 -5.88
N TYR A 215 3.02 5.68 -5.67
CA TYR A 215 3.68 5.66 -4.37
C TYR A 215 3.14 6.74 -3.45
N LEU A 216 2.61 6.30 -2.31
CA LEU A 216 2.26 7.15 -1.18
C LEU A 216 3.46 7.15 -0.22
N SER A 217 4.48 7.91 -0.56
CA SER A 217 5.76 7.94 0.16
C SER A 217 6.29 9.37 0.32
N CYS A 218 7.42 9.52 1.01
CA CYS A 218 8.19 10.77 1.05
C CYS A 218 9.37 10.69 0.08
N ARG A 219 9.50 11.66 -0.83
CA ARG A 219 10.70 11.91 -1.66
C ARG A 219 11.22 10.73 -2.48
N SER A 220 10.51 9.61 -2.60
CA SER A 220 11.03 8.45 -3.35
C SER A 220 11.16 8.74 -4.85
N GLY A 221 10.41 9.73 -5.34
CA GLY A 221 10.51 10.25 -6.70
C GLY A 221 11.50 11.42 -6.87
N SER A 222 12.28 11.76 -5.84
CA SER A 222 13.24 12.87 -5.87
C SER A 222 14.19 12.78 -7.08
N PRO A 223 14.52 13.90 -7.74
CA PRO A 223 15.51 13.91 -8.81
C PRO A 223 16.94 13.62 -8.33
N TYR A 224 17.17 13.59 -7.02
CA TYR A 224 18.47 13.35 -6.39
C TYR A 224 18.61 11.94 -5.81
N GLY A 225 17.72 11.02 -6.17
CA GLY A 225 17.83 9.63 -5.73
C GLY A 225 17.18 8.65 -6.69
N SER A 226 17.25 7.37 -6.33
CA SER A 226 16.89 6.25 -7.22
C SER A 226 15.79 5.36 -6.66
N ALA A 227 15.27 5.63 -5.46
CA ALA A 227 14.33 4.74 -4.77
C ALA A 227 13.17 4.30 -5.68
N ALA A 228 12.41 5.25 -6.25
CA ALA A 228 11.31 4.91 -7.13
C ALA A 228 11.76 4.32 -8.48
N ALA A 229 12.85 4.83 -9.06
CA ALA A 229 13.37 4.37 -10.35
C ALA A 229 13.81 2.89 -10.31
N ASP A 230 14.60 2.52 -9.30
CA ASP A 230 15.08 1.15 -9.13
C ASP A 230 13.91 0.21 -8.83
N SER A 231 12.94 0.67 -8.05
CA SER A 231 11.74 -0.10 -7.77
C SER A 231 10.87 -0.31 -9.01
N ALA A 232 10.68 0.72 -9.84
CA ALA A 232 9.92 0.64 -11.09
C ALA A 232 10.61 -0.32 -12.08
N ASN A 233 11.93 -0.24 -12.23
CA ASN A 233 12.72 -1.15 -13.05
C ASN A 233 12.48 -2.62 -12.68
N VAL A 234 12.34 -2.96 -11.39
CA VAL A 234 12.03 -4.33 -10.97
C VAL A 234 10.59 -4.73 -11.32
N LEU A 235 9.63 -3.80 -11.22
CA LEU A 235 8.23 -4.06 -11.57
C LEU A 235 8.04 -4.27 -13.08
N HIS A 236 8.73 -3.47 -13.90
CA HIS A 236 8.73 -3.56 -15.37
C HIS A 236 9.63 -4.69 -15.90
N GLY A 237 10.63 -5.09 -15.14
CA GLY A 237 11.63 -6.07 -15.55
C GLY A 237 11.03 -7.44 -15.90
N THR A 238 11.55 -8.05 -16.97
CA THR A 238 11.14 -9.36 -17.49
C THR A 238 11.90 -10.53 -16.85
N HIS A 239 12.37 -10.39 -15.60
CA HIS A 239 13.03 -11.49 -14.92
C HIS A 239 12.08 -12.70 -14.90
N SER A 240 12.49 -13.78 -15.57
CA SER A 240 11.74 -15.04 -15.76
C SER A 240 10.66 -15.08 -16.85
N GLY A 241 10.63 -14.14 -17.81
CA GLY A 241 9.70 -14.23 -18.96
C GLY A 241 8.22 -13.90 -18.63
N HIS A 242 7.97 -13.42 -17.42
CA HIS A 242 6.66 -12.97 -16.96
C HIS A 242 6.79 -11.58 -16.37
N GLY A 243 7.09 -10.57 -17.20
CA GLY A 243 6.97 -9.17 -16.76
C GLY A 243 5.58 -8.98 -16.16
N THR A 244 5.50 -8.78 -14.83
CA THR A 244 4.22 -8.88 -14.13
C THR A 244 3.39 -7.62 -14.30
N HIS A 245 4.05 -6.48 -14.55
CA HIS A 245 3.43 -5.16 -14.58
C HIS A 245 4.00 -4.31 -15.73
N SER A 246 3.12 -3.72 -16.54
CA SER A 246 3.47 -2.80 -17.64
C SER A 246 2.90 -1.40 -17.45
N GLY A 247 2.20 -1.15 -16.34
CA GLY A 247 1.68 0.16 -15.97
C GLY A 247 2.78 1.13 -15.55
N ARG A 248 2.47 2.41 -15.68
CA ARG A 248 3.35 3.52 -15.31
C ARG A 248 3.48 3.60 -13.79
N VAL A 249 4.66 3.91 -13.27
CA VAL A 249 4.90 4.08 -11.83
C VAL A 249 5.07 5.57 -11.52
N PHE A 250 4.33 6.09 -10.56
CA PHE A 250 4.38 7.49 -10.14
C PHE A 250 4.85 7.61 -8.70
N ALA A 251 5.77 8.53 -8.42
CA ALA A 251 6.26 8.79 -7.07
C ALA A 251 6.45 10.28 -6.80
N PRO A 252 6.26 10.72 -5.53
CA PRO A 252 6.38 12.12 -5.17
C PRO A 252 7.84 12.56 -5.13
N THR A 253 8.14 13.71 -5.74
CA THR A 253 9.47 14.31 -5.74
C THR A 253 9.84 14.83 -4.35
N GLY A 254 8.88 15.38 -3.61
CA GLY A 254 9.04 15.95 -2.27
C GLY A 254 8.36 15.14 -1.16
N GLU A 255 8.12 15.76 0.00
CA GLU A 255 7.40 15.08 1.10
C GLU A 255 5.94 14.87 0.73
N GLY A 256 5.50 13.62 0.70
CA GLY A 256 4.11 13.28 0.47
C GLY A 256 3.29 13.48 1.75
N VAL A 257 2.07 13.99 1.58
CA VAL A 257 1.17 14.31 2.69
C VAL A 257 -0.23 13.82 2.37
N ARG A 258 -0.83 13.12 3.34
CA ARG A 258 -2.23 12.75 3.30
C ARG A 258 -3.05 13.96 3.76
N ILE A 259 -4.01 14.38 2.95
CA ILE A 259 -4.87 15.53 3.26
C ILE A 259 -6.31 15.03 3.45
N TRP A 260 -6.96 15.57 4.47
CA TRP A 260 -8.27 15.16 4.93
C TRP A 260 -9.24 16.32 4.89
N ASP A 261 -10.41 16.07 4.32
CA ASP A 261 -11.59 16.91 4.47
C ASP A 261 -12.78 15.97 4.76
N PRO A 262 -13.85 16.39 5.48
CA PRO A 262 -14.94 15.50 5.81
C PRO A 262 -15.54 14.77 4.59
N GLY A 263 -15.29 13.47 4.50
CA GLY A 263 -15.78 12.61 3.42
C GLY A 263 -14.87 12.50 2.19
N GLU A 264 -13.78 13.26 2.13
CA GLU A 264 -12.88 13.34 0.99
C GLU A 264 -11.39 13.23 1.38
N SER A 265 -10.55 12.76 0.46
CA SER A 265 -9.10 12.71 0.67
C SER A 265 -8.29 13.04 -0.58
N TRP A 266 -7.20 13.78 -0.35
CA TRP A 266 -6.18 14.09 -1.35
C TRP A 266 -4.82 13.57 -0.90
N TYR A 267 -3.90 13.58 -1.85
CA TYR A 267 -2.47 13.48 -1.56
C TYR A 267 -1.81 14.77 -2.02
N GLY A 268 -1.08 15.40 -1.11
CA GLY A 268 -0.26 16.57 -1.37
C GLY A 268 1.21 16.19 -1.50
N VAL A 269 1.99 17.03 -2.18
CA VAL A 269 3.44 16.90 -2.23
C VAL A 269 4.06 18.25 -1.87
N LYS A 270 4.77 18.33 -0.75
CA LYS A 270 5.54 19.54 -0.40
C LYS A 270 6.73 19.71 -1.35
N PRO A 271 7.21 20.94 -1.59
CA PRO A 271 8.49 21.14 -2.27
C PRO A 271 9.64 20.42 -1.55
N GLY A 272 10.53 19.81 -2.32
CA GLY A 272 11.73 19.17 -1.78
C GLY A 272 12.91 20.15 -1.70
N LYS A 273 13.93 19.79 -0.93
CA LYS A 273 15.19 20.54 -0.83
C LYS A 273 16.39 19.60 -0.96
N HIS A 274 17.40 20.03 -1.71
CA HIS A 274 18.68 19.35 -1.81
C HIS A 274 19.80 20.39 -1.97
N ASN A 275 20.83 20.33 -1.12
CA ASN A 275 21.95 21.28 -1.11
C ASN A 275 21.51 22.76 -1.16
N GLY A 276 20.51 23.12 -0.35
CA GLY A 276 19.95 24.47 -0.28
C GLY A 276 19.03 24.87 -1.44
N ARG A 277 18.96 24.10 -2.53
CA ARG A 277 18.06 24.35 -3.66
C ARG A 277 16.71 23.71 -3.41
N THR A 278 15.65 24.48 -3.65
CA THR A 278 14.26 23.99 -3.57
C THR A 278 13.83 23.50 -4.96
N PHE A 279 13.14 22.38 -5.01
CA PHE A 279 12.54 21.87 -6.24
C PHE A 279 11.05 21.58 -6.02
N ARG A 280 10.29 21.57 -7.11
CA ARG A 280 8.83 21.45 -7.08
C ARG A 280 8.39 20.16 -6.40
N GLY A 281 7.36 20.26 -5.56
CA GLY A 281 6.63 19.12 -5.02
C GLY A 281 5.58 18.66 -6.01
N GLU A 282 5.84 17.56 -6.69
CA GLU A 282 4.96 16.99 -7.70
C GLU A 282 5.13 15.47 -7.75
N PHE A 283 4.35 14.80 -8.61
CA PHE A 283 4.60 13.40 -8.95
C PHE A 283 5.42 13.30 -10.22
N ARG A 284 6.43 12.43 -10.21
CA ARG A 284 7.23 12.05 -11.37
C ARG A 284 6.93 10.60 -11.75
N GLU A 285 7.00 10.32 -13.04
CA GLU A 285 6.87 8.99 -13.61
C GLU A 285 8.22 8.27 -13.72
N PHE A 286 8.18 6.94 -13.62
CA PHE A 286 9.29 6.00 -13.70
C PHE A 286 8.89 4.78 -14.50
#